data_AF-A0A231Q711-F1
#
_entry.id   AF-A0A231Q711-F1
#
_cell.length_a   1.000
_cell.length_b   1.000
_cell.length_c   1.000
_cell.angle_alpha   90.00
_cell.angle_beta   90.00
_cell.angle_gamma   90.00
#
_symmetry.space_group_name_H-M   'P 1'
#
loop_
_entity.id
_entity.type
_entity.pdbx_description
1 polymer ?
#
loop_
_entity_poly.entity_id
_entity_poly.type
_entity_poly.pdbx_seq_one_letter_code
_entity_poly.pdbx_strand_id
1 'polypeptide(L)' 'MLDEKLADKYYRERLYSESNKPDYTPEELKGQEKIRKYFDEYSAVKDENERRLIVKKCYDDLWAN' A
#
# COMPACT_ATOMS: atom_id res chain seq x y z
N MET A 1 20.72 -0.82 29.82
CA MET A 1 19.29 -1.02 29.45
C MET A 1 18.61 0.34 29.50
N LEU A 2 17.73 0.65 28.55
CA LEU A 2 16.86 1.82 28.64
C LEU A 2 15.94 1.65 29.87
N ASP A 3 15.75 2.71 30.63
CA ASP A 3 14.79 2.73 31.74
C ASP A 3 13.39 2.40 31.20
N GLU A 4 12.62 1.60 31.93
CA GLU A 4 11.37 0.96 31.46
C GLU A 4 10.34 2.01 31.02
N LYS A 5 10.32 3.16 31.70
CA LYS A 5 9.49 4.33 31.35
C LYS A 5 9.89 4.99 30.04
N LEU A 6 11.19 5.01 29.74
CA LEU A 6 11.70 5.61 28.52
C LEU A 6 11.40 4.70 27.31
N ALA A 7 11.48 3.38 27.49
CA ALA A 7 11.06 2.40 26.50
C ALA A 7 9.55 2.49 26.20
N ASP A 8 8.69 2.57 27.22
CA ASP A 8 7.23 2.72 27.03
C ASP A 8 6.88 4.04 26.32
N LYS A 9 7.57 5.13 26.66
CA LYS A 9 7.39 6.42 25.97
C LYS A 9 7.68 6.31 24.47
N TYR A 10 8.84 5.80 24.09
CA TYR A 10 9.20 5.66 22.67
C TYR A 10 8.29 4.67 21.93
N TYR A 11 7.84 3.61 22.60
CA TYR A 11 6.91 2.64 22.03
C TYR A 11 5.56 3.30 21.69
N ARG A 12 5.02 4.10 22.62
CA ARG A 12 3.77 4.85 22.39
C ARG A 12 3.91 5.92 21.33
N GLU A 13 4.98 6.72 21.35
CA GLU A 13 5.23 7.75 20.34
C GLU A 13 5.31 7.15 18.93
N ARG A 14 5.99 6.00 18.80
CA ARG A 14 6.04 5.25 17.55
C ARG A 14 4.66 4.79 17.11
N LEU A 15 3.89 4.15 18.00
CA LEU A 15 2.52 3.71 17.70
C LEU A 15 1.63 4.88 17.27
N TYR A 16 1.70 6.02 17.95
CA TYR A 16 0.93 7.21 17.57
C TYR A 16 1.36 7.76 16.20
N SER A 17 2.66 7.77 15.89
CA SER A 17 3.14 8.21 14.58
C SER A 17 2.74 7.26 13.45
N GLU A 18 2.73 5.96 13.71
CA GLU A 18 2.35 4.94 12.73
C GLU A 18 0.82 4.85 12.56
N SER A 19 0.06 5.17 13.61
CA SER A 19 -1.42 5.17 13.62
C SER A 19 -2.02 6.46 13.06
N ASN A 20 -1.36 7.60 13.22
CA ASN A 20 -1.77 8.89 12.62
C ASN A 20 -1.15 9.07 11.21
N LYS A 21 -1.26 8.05 10.36
CA LYS A 21 -1.10 8.32 8.93
C LYS A 21 -2.25 9.23 8.51
N PRO A 22 -1.99 10.36 7.83
CA PRO A 22 -3.06 11.18 7.30
C PRO A 22 -3.94 10.32 6.38
N ASP A 23 -5.24 10.61 6.37
CA ASP A 23 -6.16 9.97 5.43
C ASP A 23 -5.62 10.15 4.01
N TYR A 24 -5.74 9.10 3.19
CA TYR A 24 -5.34 9.18 1.79
C TYR A 24 -6.04 10.36 1.11
N THR A 25 -5.28 11.10 0.32
CA THR A 25 -5.86 12.15 -0.51
C THR A 25 -6.83 11.54 -1.52
N PRO A 26 -7.79 12.33 -2.06
CA PRO A 26 -8.72 11.83 -3.08
C PRO A 26 -8.03 11.25 -4.32
N GLU A 27 -6.81 11.69 -4.64
CA GLU A 27 -6.02 11.18 -5.75
C GLU A 27 -5.36 9.83 -5.42
N GLU A 28 -4.80 9.69 -4.22
CA GLU A 28 -4.26 8.42 -3.73
C GLU A 28 -5.35 7.35 -3.59
N LEU A 29 -6.55 7.73 -3.13
CA LEU A 29 -7.71 6.84 -3.09
C LEU A 29 -8.08 6.32 -4.49
N LYS A 30 -8.12 7.20 -5.50
CA LYS A 30 -8.35 6.79 -6.89
C LYS A 30 -7.27 5.86 -7.40
N GLY A 31 -6.01 6.10 -7.02
CA GLY A 31 -4.89 5.20 -7.32
C GLY A 31 -5.10 3.82 -6.71
N GLN A 32 -5.51 3.75 -5.45
CA GLN A 32 -5.79 2.48 -4.77
C GLN A 32 -6.99 1.73 -5.36
N GLU A 33 -8.05 2.43 -5.74
CA GLU A 33 -9.19 1.82 -6.43
C GLU A 33 -8.78 1.20 -7.77
N LYS A 34 -7.91 1.86 -8.54
CA LYS A 34 -7.33 1.30 -9.77
C LYS A 34 -6.48 0.06 -9.48
N ILE A 35 -5.58 0.13 -8.50
CA ILE A 35 -4.74 -1.01 -8.08
C ILE A 35 -5.61 -2.21 -7.70
N ARG A 36 -6.69 -1.98 -6.94
CA ARG A 36 -7.61 -3.03 -6.50
C ARG A 36 -8.27 -3.74 -7.68
N LYS A 37 -8.71 -3.02 -8.71
CA LYS A 37 -9.25 -3.64 -9.94
C LYS A 37 -8.22 -4.56 -10.61
N TYR A 38 -6.99 -4.09 -10.76
CA TYR A 38 -5.91 -4.91 -11.33
C TYR A 38 -5.57 -6.13 -10.46
N PHE A 39 -5.69 -6.02 -9.15
CA PHE A 39 -5.48 -7.13 -8.23
C PHE A 39 -6.58 -8.19 -8.35
N ASP A 40 -7.84 -7.76 -8.48
CA ASP A 40 -8.97 -8.66 -8.71
C ASP A 40 -8.79 -9.41 -10.04
N GLU A 41 -8.42 -8.72 -11.11
CA GLU A 41 -8.11 -9.34 -12.41
C GLU A 41 -6.94 -10.33 -12.33
N TYR A 42 -5.85 -9.95 -11.67
CA TYR A 42 -4.70 -10.82 -11.45
C TYR A 42 -5.07 -12.10 -10.69
N SER A 43 -5.95 -11.97 -9.68
CA SER A 43 -6.40 -13.10 -8.85
C SER A 43 -7.32 -14.06 -9.60
N ALA A 44 -8.13 -13.54 -10.54
CA ALA A 44 -9.05 -14.32 -11.36
C ALA A 44 -8.32 -15.16 -12.42
N VAL A 45 -7.20 -14.65 -12.93
CA VAL A 45 -6.39 -15.32 -13.96
C VAL A 45 -5.51 -16.42 -13.33
N LYS A 46 -5.43 -17.57 -14.00
CA LYS A 46 -4.54 -18.68 -13.61
C LYS A 46 -3.28 -18.78 -14.47
N ASP A 47 -3.29 -18.20 -15.67
CA ASP A 47 -2.15 -18.19 -16.58
C ASP A 47 -1.10 -17.15 -16.14
N GLU A 48 0.16 -17.55 -16.16
CA GLU A 48 1.25 -16.70 -15.67
C GLU A 48 1.63 -15.58 -16.64
N ASN A 49 1.47 -15.79 -17.96
CA ASN A 49 1.77 -14.77 -18.96
C ASN A 49 0.72 -13.66 -18.92
N GLU A 50 -0.56 -14.03 -18.79
CA GLU A 50 -1.65 -13.06 -18.61
C GLU A 50 -1.48 -12.26 -17.31
N ARG A 51 -1.11 -12.91 -16.20
CA ARG A 51 -0.77 -12.24 -14.94
C ARG A 51 0.35 -11.20 -15.10
N ARG A 52 1.43 -11.54 -15.81
CA ARG A 52 2.52 -10.60 -16.10
C ARG A 52 2.05 -9.41 -16.93
N LEU A 53 1.14 -9.63 -17.87
CA LEU A 53 0.57 -8.56 -18.68
C LEU A 53 -0.29 -7.60 -17.85
N ILE A 54 -1.09 -8.13 -16.92
CA ILE A 54 -1.91 -7.34 -15.99
C ILE A 54 -1.02 -6.48 -15.09
N VAL A 55 0.03 -7.07 -14.51
CA VAL A 55 0.99 -6.33 -13.67
C VAL A 55 1.68 -5.22 -14.47
N LYS A 56 2.07 -5.51 -15.72
CA LYS A 56 2.68 -4.50 -16.60
C LYS A 56 1.73 -3.34 -16.88
N LYS A 57 0.47 -3.61 -17.24
CA LYS A 57 -0.56 -2.58 -17.45
C LYS A 57 -0.79 -1.72 -16.21
N CYS A 58 -0.88 -2.36 -15.04
CA CYS A 58 -1.01 -1.66 -13.76
C CYS A 58 0.17 -0.70 -13.50
N TYR A 59 1.39 -1.15 -13.79
CA TYR A 59 2.59 -0.32 -13.65
C TYR A 59 2.59 0.86 -14.63
N ASP A 60 2.31 0.59 -15.91
CA ASP A 60 2.27 1.62 -16.94
C ASP A 60 1.19 2.69 -16.61
N ASP A 61 -0.01 2.29 -16.17
CA ASP A 61 -1.11 3.21 -15.85
C ASP A 61 -0.88 4.09 -14.60
N LEU A 62 -0.08 3.62 -13.64
CA LEU A 62 0.15 4.31 -12.37
C LEU A 62 1.45 5.10 -12.34
N TRP A 63 2.45 4.68 -13.12
CA TRP A 63 3.82 5.15 -12.99
C TRP A 63 4.47 5.57 -14.31
N ALA A 64 3.84 5.35 -15.48
CA ALA A 64 4.33 5.93 -16.72
C ALA A 64 3.98 7.42 -16.78
N ASN A 65 4.85 8.25 -16.20
CA ASN A 65 5.02 9.66 -16.55
C ASN A 65 5.99 9.78 -17.73
#